data_AF-A0A1B2EKV0-F1
#
_entry.id   AF-A0A1B2EKV0-F1
#
_cell.length_a   1.000
_cell.length_b   1.000
_cell.length_c   1.000
_cell.angle_alpha   90.00
_cell.angle_beta   90.00
_cell.angle_gamma   90.00
#
_symmetry.space_group_name_H-M   'P 1'
#
loop_
_entity.id
_entity.type
_entity.pdbx_description
1 polymer ?
#
loop_
_entity_poly.entity_id
_entity_poly.type
_entity_poly.pdbx_seq_one_letter_code
_entity_poly.pdbx_strand_id
1 'polypeptide(L)' 'MSGRSIHIKVDGRTYSGTFVVDRKILTVTTTYGRKAAEISPRAAHEALAHQLLLDLVREEKARKGSTL' A
#
# COMPACT_ATOMS: atom_id res chain seq x y z
N MET A 1 17.24 -7.11 0.65
CA MET A 1 16.29 -6.15 0.04
C MET A 1 15.77 -5.24 1.14
N SER A 2 16.07 -3.94 1.09
CA SER A 2 15.68 -3.00 2.14
C SER A 2 14.25 -2.51 1.90
N GLY A 3 13.28 -3.16 2.54
CA GLY A 3 11.90 -2.69 2.55
C GLY A 3 11.73 -1.50 3.48
N ARG A 4 11.01 -0.47 3.06
CA ARG A 4 10.63 0.67 3.91
C ARG A 4 9.23 0.43 4.46
N SER A 5 9.10 0.48 5.77
CA SER A 5 7.82 0.37 6.47
C SER A 5 7.05 1.68 6.39
N ILE A 6 5.77 1.60 6.04
CA ILE A 6 4.81 2.72 6.00
C ILE A 6 3.60 2.41 6.86
N HIS A 7 3.01 3.47 7.41
CA HIS A 7 1.84 3.37 8.26
C HIS A 7 0.83 4.42 7.82
N ILE A 8 -0.42 4.00 7.61
CA ILE A 8 -1.54 4.92 7.34
C ILE A 8 -2.62 4.72 8.40
N LYS A 9 -3.36 5.79 8.71
CA LYS A 9 -4.56 5.70 9.54
C LYS A 9 -5.78 5.79 8.63
N VAL A 10 -6.66 4.79 8.69
CA VAL A 10 -7.92 4.74 7.93
C VAL A 10 -9.04 4.35 8.89
N ASP A 11 -10.05 5.21 9.03
CA ASP A 11 -11.22 5.00 9.92
C ASP A 11 -10.83 4.62 11.36
N GLY A 12 -9.89 5.38 11.94
CA GLY A 12 -9.42 5.18 13.31
C GLY A 12 -8.50 3.98 13.52
N ARG A 13 -8.25 3.15 12.48
CA ARG A 13 -7.32 2.01 12.54
C ARG A 13 -6.02 2.34 11.82
N THR A 14 -4.90 2.01 12.45
CA THR A 14 -3.57 2.10 11.83
C THR A 14 -3.30 0.84 11.03
N TYR A 15 -2.98 0.99 9.75
CA TYR A 15 -2.59 -0.08 8.85
C TYR A 15 -1.11 0.07 8.51
N SER A 16 -0.36 -1.01 8.67
CA SER A 16 1.05 -1.09 8.34
C SER A 16 1.24 -1.79 6.99
N GLY A 17 2.22 -1.31 6.23
CA GLY A 17 2.69 -1.94 5.00
C GLY A 17 4.20 -1.82 4.90
N THR A 18 4.81 -2.71 4.14
CA THR A 18 6.22 -2.61 3.77
C THR A 18 6.29 -2.46 2.26
N PHE A 19 6.96 -1.42 1.78
CA PHE A 19 7.17 -1.24 0.36
C PHE A 19 8.63 -1.47 -0.04
N VAL A 20 8.81 -2.08 -1.20
CA VAL A 20 10.10 -2.29 -1.84
C VAL A 20 10.07 -1.63 -3.22
N VAL A 21 11.19 -1.04 -3.61
CA VAL A 21 11.36 -0.43 -4.94
C VAL A 21 12.38 -1.25 -5.71
N ASP A 22 11.99 -1.78 -6.86
CA ASP A 22 12.88 -2.48 -7.78
C ASP A 22 12.77 -1.89 -9.19
N ARG A 23 13.87 -1.36 -9.73
CA ARG A 23 13.99 -0.88 -11.13
C ARG A 23 12.78 -0.09 -11.68
N LYS A 24 12.14 0.74 -10.84
CA LYS A 24 10.93 1.56 -11.09
C LYS A 24 9.58 0.91 -10.74
N ILE A 25 9.54 -0.26 -10.12
CA ILE A 25 8.31 -0.87 -9.61
C ILE A 25 8.31 -0.73 -8.09
N LEU A 26 7.30 -0.06 -7.54
CA LEU A 26 7.05 0.00 -6.11
C LEU A 26 6.04 -1.08 -5.75
N THR A 27 6.48 -2.08 -4.99
CA THR A 27 5.61 -3.14 -4.47
C THR A 27 5.34 -2.89 -3.00
N VAL A 28 4.09 -2.61 -2.65
CA VAL A 28 3.61 -2.56 -1.27
C VAL A 28 3.10 -3.94 -0.87
N THR A 29 3.66 -4.49 0.20
CA THR A 29 3.22 -5.74 0.83
C THR A 29 2.61 -5.41 2.18
N THR A 30 1.44 -5.97 2.45
CA THR A 30 0.65 -5.74 3.67
C THR A 30 0.17 -7.08 4.19
N THR A 31 -0.35 -7.11 5.41
CA THR A 31 -1.00 -8.30 5.98
C THR A 31 -2.21 -8.78 5.20
N TYR A 32 -2.78 -7.92 4.36
CA TYR A 32 -4.00 -8.22 3.61
C TYR A 32 -3.76 -8.54 2.14
N GLY A 33 -2.57 -8.23 1.61
CA GLY A 33 -2.26 -8.42 0.21
C GLY A 33 -1.01 -7.66 -0.24
N ARG A 34 -0.70 -7.80 -1.52
CA ARG A 34 0.40 -7.09 -2.17
C ARG A 34 -0.11 -6.34 -3.40
N LYS A 35 0.39 -5.12 -3.61
CA LYS A 35 0.08 -4.30 -4.79
C LYS A 35 1.36 -3.70 -5.32
N ALA A 36 1.56 -3.79 -6.64
CA ALA A 36 2.71 -3.22 -7.31
C ALA A 36 2.24 -2.13 -8.26
N ALA A 37 2.99 -1.03 -8.33
CA ALA A 37 2.77 0.02 -9.32
C ALA A 37 4.09 0.57 -9.84
N GLU A 38 4.06 1.08 -11.07
CA GLU A 38 5.20 1.76 -11.65
C GLU A 38 5.39 3.15 -11.01
N ILE A 39 6.63 3.43 -10.66
CA ILE A 39 7.08 4.69 -10.11
C ILE A 39 7.35 5.62 -11.28
N SER A 40 6.56 6.68 -11.35
CA SER A 40 6.89 7.81 -12.22
C SER A 40 8.05 8.61 -11.61
N PRO A 41 9.03 9.07 -12.40
CA PRO A 41 10.20 9.80 -11.89
C PRO A 41 9.88 11.14 -11.19
N ARG A 42 8.63 11.61 -11.27
CA ARG A 42 8.13 12.80 -10.55
C ARG A 42 7.33 12.47 -9.29
N ALA A 43 7.01 11.21 -9.03
CA ALA A 43 6.20 10.80 -7.90
C ALA A 43 7.09 10.51 -6.68
N ALA A 44 6.76 11.09 -5.54
CA ALA A 44 7.41 10.75 -4.28
C ALA A 44 7.09 9.28 -3.95
N HIS A 45 8.12 8.44 -3.78
CA HIS A 45 7.99 7.02 -3.47
C HIS A 45 7.04 6.76 -2.28
N GLU A 46 7.14 7.59 -1.24
CA GLU A 46 6.27 7.47 -0.06
C GLU A 46 4.81 7.80 -0.37
N ALA A 47 4.53 8.82 -1.18
CA ALA A 47 3.17 9.18 -1.57
C ALA A 47 2.51 8.05 -2.38
N LEU A 48 3.24 7.46 -3.32
CA LEU A 48 2.76 6.31 -4.11
C LEU A 48 2.53 5.09 -3.20
N ALA A 49 3.46 4.80 -2.29
CA ALA A 49 3.31 3.70 -1.35
C ALA A 49 2.11 3.89 -0.42
N HIS A 50 1.85 5.12 0.04
CA HIS A 50 0.68 5.47 0.84
C HIS A 50 -0.63 5.27 0.04
N GLN A 51 -0.66 5.70 -1.22
CA GLN A 51 -1.83 5.49 -2.09
C GLN A 51 -2.12 3.99 -2.29
N LEU A 52 -1.09 3.19 -2.60
CA LEU A 52 -1.25 1.75 -2.79
C LEU A 52 -1.68 1.03 -1.51
N LEU A 53 -1.16 1.44 -0.36
CA LEU A 53 -1.59 0.91 0.93
C LEU A 53 -3.05 1.27 1.22
N LEU A 54 -3.46 2.50 0.92
CA LEU A 54 -4.85 2.94 1.09
C LEU A 54 -5.79 2.15 0.20
N ASP A 55 -5.42 1.93 -1.06
CA ASP A 55 -6.22 1.12 -1.99
C ASP A 55 -6.35 -0.32 -1.52
N LEU A 56 -5.26 -0.94 -1.06
CA LEU A 56 -5.31 -2.29 -0.48
C LEU A 56 -6.26 -2.35 0.71
N VAL A 57 -6.18 -1.39 1.62
CA VAL A 57 -7.07 -1.32 2.79
C VAL A 57 -8.53 -1.10 2.36
N ARG A 58 -8.78 -0.29 1.33
CA ARG A 58 -10.12 -0.06 0.78
C ARG A 58 -10.68 -1.29 0.09
N GLU A 59 -9.88 -1.98 -0.73
CA GLU A 59 -10.25 -3.23 -1.39
C GLU A 59 -10.57 -4.32 -0.34
N GLU A 60 -9.80 -4.39 0.74
CA GLU A 60 -10.04 -5.33 1.84
C GLU A 60 -11.29 -4.99 2.65
N LYS A 61 -11.54 -3.71 2.89
CA LYS A 61 -12.80 -3.26 3.49
C LYS A 61 -13.97 -3.52 2.57
N ALA A 62 -13.83 -3.37 1.26
CA ALA A 62 -14.87 -3.69 0.29
C ALA A 62 -15.13 -5.21 0.25
N ARG A 63 -14.08 -6.04 0.29
CA ARG A 63 -14.21 -7.51 0.41
C ARG A 63 -14.88 -7.94 1.71
N LYS A 64 -14.46 -7.38 2.86
CA LYS A 64 -15.02 -7.72 4.17
C LYS A 64 -16.37 -7.07 4.45
N GLY A 65 -16.65 -5.92 3.84
CA GLY A 65 -17.93 -5.22 3.88
C GLY A 65 -18.95 -5.74 2.86
N SER A 66 -18.55 -6.69 2.02
CA SER A 66 -19.47 -7.45 1.16
C SER A 66 -19.99 -8.67 1.93
N THR A 67 -20.68 -8.40 3.04
CA THR A 67 -21.67 -9.32 3.57
C THR A 67 -23.02 -8.66 3.36
N LEU A 68 -23.69 -9.11 2.29
CA LEU A 68 -25.13 -9.24 2.09
C LEU A 68 -26.03 -8.11 2.64
#